data_AF-A0A1J3GXC1-F1
#
_entry.id   AF-A0A1J3GXC1-F1
#
_cell.length_a   1.000
_cell.length_b   1.000
_cell.length_c   1.000
_cell.angle_alpha   90.00
_cell.angle_beta   90.00
_cell.angle_gamma   90.00
#
_symmetry.space_group_name_H-M   'P 1'
#
loop_
_entity.id
_entity.type
_entity.pdbx_description
1 polymer ?
#
loop_
_entity_poly.entity_id
_entity_poly.type
_entity_poly.pdbx_seq_one_letter_code
_entity_poly.pdbx_strand_id
1 'polypeptide(L)'
;EKTYKLIGADYPGNNPEDVINPGLWWMIGFLFVVSFLGLFSLVPLRKVMILDYKLTYPSGTATAMLINSFHDNSGAELAGNQVKCLGKYLSLSLVWSCFKWFSSGIGDACGFDHFPTLGLTLFKNTFYFDFSPTFIGCGLICPHLVNCSVLLGAIISWGFLWPFISHHAGDWYPSDLGANDFKGLYGYKVFIAIAIILGDGLYNLIKIIVVTSKELCNKSSKQQHLPVSTDISDESETSESLKRDVVFLKDHIPLGFAVSGYVCLAAISTATTPLIFPPLKWYFVLCSYLIAPALAFCNSYGAGLTDMSLPSTYGKIGLFTIASIVGNNGGGVIAGLAACGLMMAIVSTAADLMQDFKTGY
;
A
#
# COMPACT_ATOMS: atom_id res chain seq x y z
N GLU A 1 -20.89 18.57 -3.27
CA GLU A 1 -21.66 19.52 -4.12
C GLU A 1 -21.01 19.83 -5.47
N LYS A 2 -19.73 20.25 -5.54
CA LYS A 2 -19.06 20.55 -6.83
C LYS A 2 -19.09 19.38 -7.82
N THR A 3 -18.77 18.16 -7.37
CA THR A 3 -18.77 16.95 -8.23
C THR A 3 -20.15 16.59 -8.76
N TYR A 4 -21.18 16.65 -7.92
CA TYR A 4 -22.58 16.44 -8.32
C TYR A 4 -23.01 17.41 -9.43
N LYS A 5 -22.69 18.70 -9.27
CA LYS A 5 -23.00 19.74 -10.26
C LYS A 5 -22.22 19.58 -11.57
N LEU A 6 -20.97 19.08 -11.51
CA LEU A 6 -20.14 18.81 -12.69
C LEU A 6 -20.67 17.64 -13.52
N ILE A 7 -21.18 16.60 -12.87
CA ILE A 7 -21.72 15.41 -13.55
C ILE A 7 -23.12 15.67 -14.12
N GLY A 8 -23.92 16.51 -13.45
CA GLY A 8 -25.26 16.87 -13.88
C GLY A 8 -26.34 15.95 -13.31
N ALA A 9 -27.51 16.52 -12.99
CA ALA A 9 -28.61 15.80 -12.33
C ALA A 9 -29.26 14.72 -13.22
N ASP A 10 -29.12 14.84 -14.54
CA ASP A 10 -29.69 13.91 -15.51
C ASP A 10 -28.85 12.63 -15.67
N TYR A 11 -27.67 12.57 -15.04
CA TYR A 11 -26.79 11.42 -15.15
C TYR A 11 -27.28 10.27 -14.26
N PRO A 12 -27.45 9.06 -14.81
CA PRO A 12 -28.02 7.94 -14.05
C PRO A 12 -27.13 7.56 -12.86
N GLY A 13 -27.72 7.52 -11.66
CA GLY A 13 -27.01 7.23 -10.40
C GLY A 13 -26.30 8.42 -9.75
N ASN A 14 -26.42 9.63 -10.32
CA ASN A 14 -25.99 10.87 -9.67
C ASN A 14 -27.16 11.52 -8.94
N ASN A 15 -27.55 10.96 -7.79
CA ASN A 15 -28.71 11.45 -7.04
C ASN A 15 -28.31 12.58 -6.07
N PRO A 16 -29.20 13.56 -5.82
CA PRO A 16 -28.94 14.62 -4.84
C PRO A 16 -28.81 14.09 -3.40
N GLU A 17 -29.45 12.97 -3.09
CA GLU A 17 -29.38 12.30 -1.79
C GLU A 17 -28.01 11.68 -1.50
N ASP A 18 -27.20 11.42 -2.53
CA ASP A 18 -25.82 10.94 -2.40
C ASP A 18 -24.83 12.06 -2.04
N VAL A 19 -25.29 13.32 -2.01
CA VAL A 19 -24.45 14.48 -1.68
C VAL A 19 -24.47 14.75 -0.19
N ILE A 20 -23.48 14.21 0.52
CA ILE A 20 -23.29 14.42 1.95
C ILE A 20 -22.12 15.41 2.19
N ASN A 21 -22.28 16.30 3.16
CA ASN A 21 -21.18 17.07 3.73
C ASN A 21 -20.80 16.47 5.10
N PRO A 22 -19.81 15.56 5.16
CA PRO A 22 -19.45 14.95 6.42
C PRO A 22 -18.71 15.96 7.30
N GLY A 23 -19.26 16.26 8.47
CA GLY A 23 -18.60 17.12 9.46
C GLY A 23 -17.31 16.48 9.98
N LEU A 24 -16.37 17.31 10.43
CA LEU A 24 -15.05 16.86 10.95
C LEU A 24 -15.19 15.78 12.03
N TRP A 25 -16.05 16.00 13.02
CA TRP A 25 -16.28 15.05 14.12
C TRP A 25 -16.89 13.72 13.66
N TRP A 26 -17.73 13.75 12.63
CA TRP A 26 -18.32 12.55 12.04
C TRP A 26 -17.23 11.70 11.37
N MET A 27 -16.33 12.32 10.60
CA MET A 27 -15.20 11.63 9.99
C MET A 27 -14.18 11.13 11.01
N ILE A 28 -13.91 11.89 12.08
CA ILE A 28 -13.04 11.42 13.17
C ILE A 28 -13.64 10.17 13.81
N GLY A 29 -14.94 10.17 14.11
CA GLY A 29 -15.62 8.99 14.66
C GLY A 29 -15.54 7.78 13.73
N PHE A 30 -15.77 7.97 12.43
CA PHE A 30 -15.62 6.91 11.44
C PHE A 30 -14.21 6.35 11.39
N LEU A 31 -13.19 7.21 11.26
CA LEU A 31 -11.79 6.79 11.19
C LEU A 31 -11.37 6.06 12.47
N PHE A 32 -11.72 6.59 13.64
CA PHE A 32 -11.42 5.96 14.93
C PHE A 32 -11.96 4.53 15.02
N VAL A 33 -13.18 4.31 14.52
CA VAL A 33 -13.81 2.99 14.52
C VAL A 33 -13.09 1.99 13.60
N VAL A 34 -12.60 2.43 12.43
CA VAL A 34 -12.05 1.52 11.41
C VAL A 34 -10.52 1.37 11.45
N SER A 35 -9.79 2.32 12.03
CA SER A 35 -8.32 2.38 11.94
C SER A 35 -7.58 1.28 12.72
N PHE A 36 -8.11 0.79 13.83
CA PHE A 36 -7.36 -0.13 14.69
C PHE A 36 -7.39 -1.59 14.24
N LEU A 37 -8.30 -1.97 13.33
CA LEU A 37 -8.45 -3.37 12.93
C LEU A 37 -7.23 -3.91 12.17
N GLY A 38 -6.58 -3.07 11.34
CA GLY A 38 -5.41 -3.49 10.56
C GLY A 38 -4.22 -3.87 11.45
N LEU A 39 -4.14 -3.30 12.65
CA LEU A 39 -3.13 -3.67 13.62
C LEU A 39 -3.23 -5.14 14.05
N PHE A 40 -4.42 -5.71 14.08
CA PHE A 40 -4.60 -7.10 14.52
C PHE A 40 -4.60 -8.10 13.35
N SER A 41 -4.81 -7.65 12.11
CA SER A 41 -4.96 -8.56 10.97
C SER A 41 -3.67 -9.27 10.57
N LEU A 42 -2.50 -8.63 10.70
CA LEU A 42 -1.22 -9.20 10.24
C LEU A 42 -0.23 -9.54 11.35
N VAL A 43 -0.57 -9.29 12.62
CA VAL A 43 0.26 -9.71 13.77
C VAL A 43 0.67 -11.18 13.70
N PRO A 44 -0.22 -12.15 13.36
CA PRO A 44 0.17 -13.55 13.26
C PRO A 44 1.18 -13.84 12.14
N LEU A 45 1.23 -12.97 11.12
CA LEU A 45 2.05 -13.14 9.93
C LEU A 45 3.42 -12.45 10.03
N ARG A 46 3.72 -11.77 11.15
CA ARG A 46 5.02 -11.09 11.36
C ARG A 46 6.22 -12.01 11.14
N LYS A 47 6.14 -13.27 11.60
CA LYS A 47 7.22 -14.24 11.42
C LYS A 47 7.43 -14.55 9.94
N VAL A 48 6.34 -14.86 9.24
CA VAL A 48 6.38 -15.22 7.82
C VAL A 48 6.96 -14.07 6.99
N MET A 49 6.49 -12.84 7.23
CA MET A 49 6.86 -11.69 6.41
C MET A 49 8.28 -11.18 6.70
N ILE A 50 8.67 -11.09 7.98
CA ILE A 50 9.94 -10.50 8.40
C ILE A 50 11.09 -11.53 8.41
N LEU A 51 10.86 -12.74 8.92
CA LEU A 51 11.89 -13.77 9.09
C LEU A 51 11.95 -14.73 7.91
N ASP A 52 10.82 -15.34 7.53
CA ASP A 52 10.82 -16.41 6.53
C ASP A 52 11.01 -15.86 5.10
N TYR A 53 10.27 -14.80 4.75
CA TYR A 53 10.39 -14.12 3.44
C TYR A 53 11.50 -13.07 3.39
N LYS A 54 12.04 -12.66 4.55
CA LYS A 54 13.08 -11.63 4.68
C LYS A 54 12.75 -10.36 3.89
N LEU A 55 11.49 -9.94 3.92
CA LEU A 55 11.07 -8.71 3.25
C LEU A 55 11.89 -7.52 3.78
N THR A 56 12.34 -6.68 2.85
CA THR A 56 13.26 -5.60 3.18
C THR A 56 12.56 -4.49 3.96
N TYR A 57 11.32 -4.12 3.60
CA TYR A 57 10.64 -2.91 4.08
C TYR A 57 11.64 -1.73 4.12
N PRO A 58 12.03 -1.20 2.93
CA PRO A 58 13.14 -0.27 2.79
C PRO A 58 13.11 0.90 3.81
N SER A 59 11.98 1.58 3.98
CA SER A 59 11.80 2.67 4.94
C SER A 59 11.93 2.20 6.41
N GLY A 60 11.37 1.04 6.72
CA GLY A 60 11.50 0.42 8.05
C GLY A 60 12.95 0.07 8.40
N THR A 61 13.68 -0.47 7.42
CA THR A 61 15.12 -0.79 7.55
C THR A 61 15.97 0.47 7.67
N ALA A 62 15.72 1.51 6.87
CA ALA A 62 16.43 2.77 6.97
C ALA A 62 16.25 3.42 8.36
N THR A 63 15.04 3.34 8.91
CA THR A 63 14.73 3.81 10.26
C THR A 63 15.48 3.01 11.32
N ALA A 64 15.51 1.67 11.21
CA ALA A 64 16.26 0.81 12.13
C ALA A 64 17.77 1.12 12.12
N MET A 65 18.35 1.32 10.93
CA MET A 65 19.77 1.67 10.79
C MET A 65 20.10 3.00 11.47
N LEU A 66 19.21 3.99 11.35
CA LEU A 66 19.37 5.30 12.00
C LEU A 66 19.25 5.21 13.53
N ILE A 67 18.30 4.42 14.04
CA ILE A 67 18.16 4.19 15.49
C ILE A 67 19.42 3.49 16.01
N ASN A 68 19.86 2.42 15.34
CA ASN A 68 21.02 1.65 15.76
C ASN A 68 22.30 2.49 15.80
N SER A 69 22.48 3.44 14.88
CA SER A 69 23.65 4.32 14.90
C SER A 69 23.69 5.30 16.07
N PHE A 70 22.55 5.61 16.70
CA PHE A 70 22.55 6.37 17.97
C PHE A 70 22.97 5.54 19.17
N HIS A 71 22.92 4.20 19.05
CA HIS A 71 23.19 3.26 20.14
C HIS A 71 24.52 2.52 20.02
N ASP A 72 25.29 2.73 18.94
CA ASP A 72 26.63 2.15 18.82
C ASP A 72 27.64 2.83 19.76
N ASN A 73 28.63 2.08 20.25
CA ASN A 73 29.64 2.55 21.22
C ASN A 73 30.59 3.63 20.63
N SER A 74 30.58 3.80 19.31
CA SER A 74 31.24 4.89 18.57
C SER A 74 30.36 6.17 18.44
N GLY A 75 29.27 6.22 19.21
CA GLY A 75 28.08 7.03 18.92
C GLY A 75 28.24 8.54 18.85
N ALA A 76 29.19 9.17 19.55
CA ALA A 76 29.32 10.63 19.50
C ALA A 76 29.93 11.13 18.18
N GLU A 77 30.98 10.46 17.70
CA GLU A 77 31.65 10.82 16.45
C GLU A 77 30.83 10.39 15.23
N LEU A 78 30.26 9.18 15.28
CA LEU A 78 29.39 8.67 14.22
C LEU A 78 28.11 9.50 14.09
N ALA A 79 27.42 9.81 15.20
CA ALA A 79 26.24 10.67 15.17
C ALA A 79 26.57 12.10 14.72
N GLY A 80 27.74 12.64 15.12
CA GLY A 80 28.20 13.94 14.63
C GLY A 80 28.38 13.97 13.11
N ASN A 81 28.99 12.93 12.54
CA ASN A 81 29.14 12.78 11.09
C ASN A 81 27.80 12.59 10.38
N GLN A 82 26.88 11.82 10.96
CA GLN A 82 25.53 11.62 10.41
C GLN A 82 24.69 12.88 10.43
N VAL A 83 24.67 13.63 11.54
CA VAL A 83 23.94 14.90 11.64
C VAL A 83 24.52 15.92 10.66
N LYS A 84 25.85 15.96 10.51
CA LYS A 84 26.50 16.82 9.51
C LYS A 84 26.13 16.41 8.08
N CYS A 85 26.10 15.11 7.80
CA CYS A 85 25.67 14.54 6.53
C CYS A 85 24.19 14.89 6.24
N LEU A 86 23.30 14.63 7.19
CA LEU A 86 21.87 14.94 7.14
C LEU A 86 21.65 16.43 6.90
N GLY A 87 22.31 17.30 7.66
CA GLY A 87 22.23 18.75 7.49
C GLY A 87 22.69 19.21 6.11
N LYS A 88 23.78 18.64 5.58
CA LYS A 88 24.29 18.93 4.23
C LYS A 88 23.29 18.53 3.15
N TYR A 89 22.77 17.30 3.19
CA TYR A 89 21.83 16.81 2.17
C TYR A 89 20.44 17.45 2.30
N LEU A 90 19.99 17.75 3.52
CA LEU A 90 18.77 18.51 3.76
C LEU A 90 18.88 19.92 3.18
N SER A 91 19.99 20.61 3.42
CA SER A 91 20.24 21.94 2.87
C SER A 91 20.33 21.91 1.34
N LEU A 92 21.02 20.93 0.76
CA LEU A 92 21.09 20.75 -0.69
C LEU A 92 19.70 20.47 -1.29
N SER A 93 18.93 19.57 -0.68
CA SER A 93 17.57 19.24 -1.12
C SER A 93 16.62 20.42 -0.97
N LEU A 94 16.75 21.22 0.08
CA LEU A 94 15.95 22.42 0.30
C LEU A 94 16.26 23.48 -0.76
N VAL A 95 17.53 23.77 -1.00
CA VAL A 95 17.95 24.73 -2.04
C VAL A 95 17.48 24.27 -3.41
N TRP A 96 17.62 22.98 -3.72
CA TRP A 96 17.12 22.41 -4.97
C TRP A 96 15.60 22.49 -5.08
N SER A 97 14.86 22.20 -4.02
CA SER A 97 13.39 22.31 -4.00
C SER A 97 12.92 23.75 -4.17
N CYS A 98 13.60 24.73 -3.55
CA CYS A 98 13.35 26.16 -3.77
C CYS A 98 13.61 26.56 -5.23
N PHE A 99 14.68 26.05 -5.84
CA PHE A 99 14.98 26.29 -7.25
C PHE A 99 13.93 25.68 -8.20
N LYS A 100 13.50 24.44 -7.93
CA LYS A 100 12.40 23.80 -8.67
C LYS A 100 11.10 24.57 -8.53
N TRP A 101 10.78 25.03 -7.32
CA TRP A 101 9.60 25.85 -7.06
C TRP A 101 9.63 27.17 -7.84
N PHE A 102 10.76 27.87 -7.87
CA PHE A 102 10.91 29.10 -8.66
C PHE A 102 10.81 28.86 -10.18
N SER A 103 11.21 27.67 -10.64
CA SER A 103 11.14 27.27 -12.05
C SER A 103 9.80 26.65 -12.43
N SER A 104 8.93 26.38 -11.45
CA SER A 104 7.58 25.87 -11.68
C SER A 104 6.69 27.07 -12.04
N GLY A 105 6.34 27.18 -13.32
CA GLY A 105 5.42 28.20 -13.83
C GLY A 105 3.97 27.96 -13.38
N ILE A 106 3.06 28.73 -13.97
CA ILE A 106 1.61 28.60 -13.71
C ILE A 106 1.09 27.38 -14.50
N GLY A 107 0.98 26.23 -13.81
CA GLY A 107 0.39 24.99 -14.34
C GLY A 107 1.02 23.72 -13.74
N ASP A 108 0.26 22.62 -13.67
CA ASP A 108 0.64 21.39 -12.96
C ASP A 108 1.72 20.53 -13.66
N ALA A 109 2.19 20.92 -14.85
CA ALA A 109 3.11 20.13 -15.68
C ALA A 109 4.23 20.98 -16.31
N CYS A 110 4.94 21.77 -15.50
CA CYS A 110 6.02 22.62 -16.00
C CYS A 110 7.23 22.64 -15.06
N GLY A 111 8.35 23.20 -15.54
CA GLY A 111 9.60 23.28 -14.78
C GLY A 111 10.40 21.96 -14.75
N PHE A 112 11.24 21.81 -13.73
CA PHE A 112 12.14 20.67 -13.56
C PHE A 112 11.46 19.40 -13.01
N ASP A 113 10.17 19.48 -12.68
CA ASP A 113 9.37 18.31 -12.31
C ASP A 113 8.92 17.52 -13.56
N HIS A 114 8.80 18.20 -14.71
CA HIS A 114 8.30 17.63 -15.97
C HIS A 114 9.22 17.98 -17.14
N PHE A 115 10.53 17.75 -16.99
CA PHE A 115 11.48 18.16 -18.01
C PHE A 115 11.49 17.16 -19.20
N PRO A 116 11.24 17.61 -20.45
CA PRO A 116 11.14 16.74 -21.62
C PRO A 116 12.52 16.34 -22.18
N THR A 117 13.36 15.67 -21.37
CA THR A 117 14.72 15.24 -21.76
C THR A 117 14.73 14.31 -22.98
N LEU A 118 13.69 13.48 -23.12
CA LEU A 118 13.56 12.45 -24.15
C LEU A 118 12.77 12.94 -25.40
N GLY A 119 12.46 14.24 -25.48
CA GLY A 119 11.73 14.85 -26.59
C GLY A 119 10.20 14.89 -26.39
N LEU A 120 9.53 15.74 -27.18
CA LEU A 120 8.11 16.07 -27.00
C LEU A 120 7.15 14.90 -27.31
N THR A 121 7.55 13.99 -28.20
CA THR A 121 6.73 12.81 -28.52
C THR A 121 6.66 11.84 -27.34
N LEU A 122 7.79 11.60 -26.69
CA LEU A 122 7.89 10.77 -25.49
C LEU A 122 7.24 11.46 -24.28
N PHE A 123 7.38 12.78 -24.19
CA PHE A 123 6.70 13.60 -23.19
C PHE A 123 5.17 13.41 -23.22
N LYS A 124 4.55 13.34 -24.40
CA LYS A 124 3.10 13.06 -24.54
C LYS A 124 2.69 11.71 -23.97
N ASN A 125 3.60 10.72 -24.00
CA ASN A 125 3.42 9.41 -23.39
C ASN A 125 3.94 9.36 -21.94
N THR A 126 4.03 10.51 -21.26
CA THR A 126 4.49 10.66 -19.86
C THR A 126 5.93 10.24 -19.60
N PHE A 127 6.76 10.12 -20.64
CA PHE A 127 8.19 9.93 -20.47
C PHE A 127 8.87 11.30 -20.33
N TYR A 128 9.15 11.66 -19.09
CA TYR A 128 9.89 12.86 -18.73
C TYR A 128 10.84 12.54 -17.58
N PHE A 129 11.80 13.44 -17.37
CA PHE A 129 12.69 13.34 -16.22
C PHE A 129 12.20 14.28 -15.13
N ASP A 130 11.83 13.72 -13.99
CA ASP A 130 11.59 14.48 -12.76
C ASP A 130 12.92 14.57 -11.99
N PHE A 131 13.43 15.79 -11.82
CA PHE A 131 14.64 16.05 -11.06
C PHE A 131 14.41 16.05 -9.54
N SER A 132 13.44 15.29 -9.02
CA SER A 132 13.21 15.14 -7.59
C SER A 132 14.31 14.29 -6.92
N PRO A 133 15.05 14.84 -5.95
CA PRO A 133 16.07 14.07 -5.21
C PRO A 133 15.45 12.95 -4.37
N THR A 134 14.13 12.97 -4.14
CA THR A 134 13.40 11.90 -3.46
C THR A 134 13.55 10.57 -4.18
N PHE A 135 13.50 10.55 -5.53
CA PHE A 135 13.66 9.31 -6.29
C PHE A 135 15.09 8.75 -6.21
N ILE A 136 16.09 9.62 -6.03
CA ILE A 136 17.47 9.19 -5.76
C ILE A 136 17.53 8.54 -4.38
N GLY A 137 16.92 9.16 -3.36
CA GLY A 137 16.82 8.60 -2.01
C GLY A 137 16.14 7.23 -1.99
N CYS A 138 14.91 7.14 -2.53
CA CYS A 138 14.18 5.87 -2.62
C CYS A 138 14.96 4.81 -3.41
N GLY A 139 15.61 5.20 -4.52
CA GLY A 139 16.42 4.29 -5.33
C GLY A 139 17.67 3.74 -4.64
N LEU A 140 18.23 4.47 -3.67
CA LEU A 140 19.37 4.02 -2.85
C LEU A 140 18.95 3.02 -1.76
N ILE A 141 17.72 3.14 -1.24
CA ILE A 141 17.21 2.28 -0.16
C ILE A 141 16.57 1.01 -0.75
N CYS A 142 15.85 1.12 -1.87
CA CYS A 142 15.18 0.00 -2.51
C CYS A 142 16.17 -0.92 -3.25
N PRO A 143 15.97 -2.25 -3.23
CA PRO A 143 16.80 -3.18 -3.99
C PRO A 143 16.82 -2.87 -5.49
N HIS A 144 17.97 -3.01 -6.14
CA HIS A 144 18.11 -2.73 -7.58
C HIS A 144 17.16 -3.55 -8.45
N LEU A 145 16.85 -4.79 -8.05
CA LEU A 145 15.88 -5.64 -8.74
C LEU A 145 14.50 -4.97 -8.82
N VAL A 146 14.08 -4.31 -7.74
CA VAL A 146 12.80 -3.59 -7.67
C VAL A 146 12.85 -2.37 -8.59
N ASN A 147 13.92 -1.57 -8.52
CA ASN A 147 14.07 -0.38 -9.38
C ASN A 147 14.03 -0.76 -10.87
N CYS A 148 14.73 -1.83 -11.27
CA CYS A 148 14.68 -2.34 -12.65
C CYS A 148 13.29 -2.86 -13.03
N SER A 149 12.60 -3.54 -12.12
CA SER A 149 11.25 -4.07 -12.36
C SER A 149 10.22 -2.95 -12.52
N VAL A 150 10.29 -1.91 -11.68
CA VAL A 150 9.42 -0.72 -11.77
C VAL A 150 9.68 0.03 -13.08
N LEU A 151 10.95 0.19 -13.49
CA LEU A 151 11.29 0.81 -14.77
C LEU A 151 10.74 0.00 -15.95
N LEU A 152 10.93 -1.32 -15.94
CA LEU A 152 10.40 -2.20 -16.97
C LEU A 152 8.86 -2.15 -17.02
N GLY A 153 8.20 -2.13 -15.86
CA GLY A 153 6.75 -1.94 -15.76
C GLY A 153 6.30 -0.59 -16.32
N ALA A 154 7.04 0.49 -16.09
CA ALA A 154 6.77 1.81 -16.66
C ALA A 154 6.91 1.81 -18.19
N ILE A 155 7.96 1.19 -18.73
CA ILE A 155 8.16 1.05 -20.18
C ILE A 155 7.04 0.24 -20.82
N ILE A 156 6.66 -0.91 -20.24
CA ILE A 156 5.57 -1.73 -20.77
C ILE A 156 4.24 -0.98 -20.71
N SER A 157 3.93 -0.34 -19.58
CA SER A 157 2.64 0.33 -19.39
C SER A 157 2.52 1.60 -20.25
N TRP A 158 3.42 2.56 -20.09
CA TRP A 158 3.35 3.85 -20.76
C TRP A 158 3.96 3.85 -22.17
N GLY A 159 4.90 2.95 -22.44
CA GLY A 159 5.53 2.83 -23.76
C GLY A 159 4.75 1.98 -24.75
N PHE A 160 4.01 0.97 -24.26
CA PHE A 160 3.30 0.03 -25.14
C PHE A 160 1.81 -0.09 -24.83
N LEU A 161 1.45 -0.49 -23.61
CA LEU A 161 0.08 -0.88 -23.26
C LEU A 161 -0.94 0.27 -23.43
N TRP A 162 -0.67 1.45 -22.87
CA TRP A 162 -1.61 2.59 -22.98
C TRP A 162 -1.68 3.17 -24.38
N PRO A 163 -0.57 3.39 -25.11
CA PRO A 163 -0.62 3.79 -26.52
C PRO A 163 -1.38 2.78 -27.39
N PHE A 164 -1.20 1.48 -27.16
CA PHE A 164 -1.89 0.42 -27.88
C PHE A 164 -3.41 0.47 -27.65
N ILE A 165 -3.86 0.56 -26.40
CA ILE A 165 -5.30 0.71 -26.09
C ILE A 165 -5.83 2.03 -26.66
N SER A 166 -5.03 3.10 -26.64
CA SER A 166 -5.43 4.40 -27.21
C SER A 166 -5.68 4.34 -28.72
N HIS A 167 -4.96 3.49 -29.46
CA HIS A 167 -5.16 3.33 -30.90
C HIS A 167 -6.48 2.60 -31.23
N HIS A 168 -7.03 1.84 -30.29
CA HIS A 168 -8.32 1.15 -30.43
C HIS A 168 -9.52 1.97 -29.89
N ALA A 169 -9.34 3.29 -29.74
CA ALA A 169 -10.44 4.20 -29.46
C ALA A 169 -11.46 4.18 -30.60
N GLY A 170 -12.74 4.05 -30.28
CA GLY A 170 -13.85 3.86 -31.22
C GLY A 170 -14.35 2.42 -31.28
N ASP A 171 -13.46 1.43 -31.17
CA ASP A 171 -13.82 0.00 -31.17
C ASP A 171 -13.96 -0.55 -29.75
N TRP A 172 -13.02 -0.22 -28.86
CA TRP A 172 -12.98 -0.75 -27.49
C TRP A 172 -13.67 0.16 -26.47
N TYR A 173 -13.65 1.47 -26.72
CA TYR A 173 -14.35 2.47 -25.93
C TYR A 173 -14.67 3.70 -26.80
N PRO A 174 -15.66 4.53 -26.44
CA PRO A 174 -16.05 5.69 -27.23
C PRO A 174 -14.89 6.70 -27.37
N SER A 175 -14.67 7.22 -28.58
CA SER A 175 -13.53 8.08 -28.93
C SER A 175 -13.74 9.56 -28.56
N ASP A 176 -14.96 9.94 -28.18
CA ASP A 176 -15.40 11.29 -27.81
C ASP A 176 -15.19 11.63 -26.32
N LEU A 177 -14.50 10.74 -25.57
CA LEU A 177 -14.31 10.87 -24.13
C LEU A 177 -12.99 11.57 -23.76
N GLY A 178 -13.02 12.32 -22.67
CA GLY A 178 -11.83 12.95 -22.10
C GLY A 178 -10.82 11.94 -21.53
N ALA A 179 -9.54 12.33 -21.45
CA ALA A 179 -8.45 11.46 -20.99
C ALA A 179 -8.63 10.88 -19.56
N ASN A 180 -9.43 11.55 -18.72
CA ASN A 180 -9.71 11.15 -17.34
C ASN A 180 -11.10 10.52 -17.15
N ASP A 181 -11.81 10.20 -18.24
CA ASP A 181 -13.12 9.57 -18.15
C ASP A 181 -12.98 8.06 -17.86
N PHE A 182 -13.70 7.59 -16.83
CA PHE A 182 -13.76 6.19 -16.44
C PHE A 182 -14.35 5.27 -17.51
N LYS A 183 -15.16 5.80 -18.44
CA LYS A 183 -15.66 5.02 -19.59
C LYS A 183 -14.62 4.85 -20.70
N GLY A 184 -13.54 5.64 -20.66
CA GLY A 184 -12.47 5.60 -21.65
C GLY A 184 -11.20 4.93 -21.13
N LEU A 185 -10.06 5.39 -21.63
CA LEU A 185 -8.73 4.85 -21.29
C LEU A 185 -8.43 4.82 -19.79
N TYR A 186 -8.97 5.77 -19.01
CA TYR A 186 -8.75 5.81 -17.57
C TYR A 186 -9.34 4.59 -16.83
N GLY A 187 -10.51 4.11 -17.26
CA GLY A 187 -11.11 2.89 -16.72
C GLY A 187 -10.21 1.67 -16.90
N TYR A 188 -9.66 1.49 -18.11
CA TYR A 188 -8.69 0.42 -18.40
C TYR A 188 -7.47 0.50 -17.49
N LYS A 189 -6.89 1.69 -17.30
CA LYS A 189 -5.75 1.90 -16.39
C LYS A 189 -6.08 1.43 -14.97
N VAL A 190 -7.25 1.79 -14.45
CA VAL A 190 -7.66 1.44 -13.09
C VAL A 190 -7.89 -0.07 -12.94
N PHE A 191 -8.69 -0.68 -13.81
CA PHE A 191 -9.05 -2.10 -13.67
C PHE A 191 -7.89 -3.05 -13.96
N ILE A 192 -7.07 -2.77 -14.97
CA ILE A 192 -5.88 -3.58 -15.27
C ILE A 192 -4.88 -3.50 -14.10
N ALA A 193 -4.65 -2.31 -13.53
CA ALA A 193 -3.77 -2.17 -12.37
C ALA A 193 -4.28 -2.95 -11.16
N ILE A 194 -5.59 -2.84 -10.84
CA ILE A 194 -6.21 -3.61 -9.75
C ILE A 194 -6.05 -5.12 -9.99
N ALA A 195 -6.30 -5.60 -11.21
CA ALA A 195 -6.21 -7.02 -11.54
C ALA A 195 -4.78 -7.58 -11.38
N ILE A 196 -3.76 -6.84 -11.83
CA ILE A 196 -2.35 -7.27 -11.71
C ILE A 196 -1.92 -7.30 -10.23
N ILE A 197 -2.19 -6.22 -9.49
CA ILE A 197 -1.80 -6.10 -8.08
C ILE A 197 -2.50 -7.16 -7.22
N LEU A 198 -3.81 -7.33 -7.42
CA LEU A 198 -4.57 -8.34 -6.69
C LEU A 198 -4.15 -9.76 -7.09
N GLY A 199 -3.87 -10.00 -8.37
CA GLY A 199 -3.42 -11.30 -8.87
C GLY A 199 -2.10 -11.74 -8.24
N ASP A 200 -1.09 -10.86 -8.22
CA ASP A 200 0.19 -11.15 -7.59
C ASP A 200 0.06 -11.33 -6.07
N GLY A 201 -0.71 -10.45 -5.41
CA GLY A 201 -0.97 -10.56 -3.98
C GLY A 201 -1.65 -11.88 -3.59
N LEU A 202 -2.72 -12.24 -4.30
CA LEU A 202 -3.46 -13.49 -4.06
C LEU A 202 -2.61 -14.72 -4.36
N TYR A 203 -1.79 -14.70 -5.42
CA TYR A 203 -0.86 -15.79 -5.71
C TYR A 203 0.10 -16.04 -4.54
N ASN A 204 0.70 -14.98 -4.00
CA ASN A 204 1.62 -15.09 -2.87
C ASN A 204 0.90 -15.53 -1.59
N LEU A 205 -0.32 -15.05 -1.35
CA LEU A 205 -1.14 -15.47 -0.22
C LEU A 205 -1.49 -16.97 -0.31
N ILE A 206 -1.97 -17.43 -1.46
CA ILE A 206 -2.33 -18.84 -1.68
C ILE A 206 -1.08 -19.72 -1.54
N LYS A 207 0.05 -19.30 -2.12
CA LYS A 207 1.33 -20.01 -1.99
C LYS A 207 1.70 -20.21 -0.52
N ILE A 208 1.58 -19.18 0.31
CA ILE A 208 1.86 -19.28 1.75
C ILE A 208 0.89 -20.24 2.42
N ILE A 209 -0.41 -20.08 2.20
CA ILE A 209 -1.43 -20.96 2.79
C ILE A 209 -1.14 -22.42 2.43
N VAL A 210 -0.79 -22.71 1.18
CA VAL A 210 -0.46 -24.07 0.72
C VAL A 210 0.81 -24.60 1.38
N VAL A 211 1.88 -23.80 1.43
CA VAL A 211 3.15 -24.20 2.05
C VAL A 211 2.97 -24.44 3.56
N THR A 212 2.32 -23.51 4.26
CA THR A 212 2.03 -23.63 5.69
C THR A 212 1.11 -24.82 5.99
N SER A 213 0.06 -25.03 5.19
CA SER A 213 -0.84 -26.18 5.34
C SER A 213 -0.11 -27.50 5.10
N LYS A 214 0.75 -27.57 4.08
CA LYS A 214 1.58 -28.76 3.80
C LYS A 214 2.52 -29.04 4.96
N GLU A 215 3.12 -28.03 5.57
CA GLU A 215 4.01 -28.20 6.71
C GLU A 215 3.27 -28.62 7.98
N LEU A 216 2.06 -28.09 8.22
CA LEU A 216 1.19 -28.52 9.32
C LEU A 216 0.73 -29.97 9.15
N CYS A 217 0.29 -30.36 7.95
CA CYS A 217 -0.09 -31.73 7.62
C CYS A 217 1.12 -32.69 7.73
N ASN A 218 2.30 -32.28 7.27
CA ASN A 218 3.52 -33.08 7.40
C ASN A 218 4.02 -33.18 8.84
N LYS A 219 3.89 -32.14 9.68
CA LYS A 219 4.20 -32.20 11.12
C LYS A 219 3.22 -33.10 11.87
N SER A 220 1.96 -33.14 11.45
CA SER A 220 0.99 -34.13 11.93
C SER A 220 1.32 -35.56 11.50
N SER A 221 2.19 -35.75 10.50
CA SER A 221 2.69 -37.05 10.03
C SER A 221 4.13 -37.38 10.47
N LYS A 222 4.90 -36.42 11.01
CA LYS A 222 6.29 -36.58 11.45
C LYS A 222 6.51 -35.98 12.84
N GLN A 223 5.85 -36.53 13.86
CA GLN A 223 6.45 -36.57 15.19
C GLN A 223 7.46 -37.72 15.21
N GLN A 224 8.68 -37.48 14.73
CA GLN A 224 9.92 -38.16 15.15
C GLN A 224 11.12 -37.60 14.35
N HIS A 225 12.12 -37.12 15.10
CA HIS A 225 13.47 -36.71 14.70
C HIS A 225 13.66 -35.42 13.86
N LEU A 226 14.09 -34.35 14.54
CA LEU A 226 15.01 -33.36 13.96
C LEU A 226 16.44 -33.90 14.06
N PRO A 227 17.25 -33.89 12.99
CA PRO A 227 18.68 -33.69 13.09
C PRO A 227 19.01 -32.22 12.81
N VAL A 228 19.86 -31.68 13.67
CA VAL A 228 20.59 -30.43 13.50
C VAL A 228 21.56 -30.60 12.33
N SER A 229 21.48 -29.75 11.32
CA SER A 229 22.51 -29.62 10.30
C SER A 229 23.36 -28.41 10.62
N THR A 230 24.59 -28.69 11.04
CA THR A 230 25.70 -27.75 11.20
C THR A 230 26.26 -27.45 9.80
N ASP A 231 26.19 -26.19 9.36
CA ASP A 231 27.05 -25.69 8.29
C ASP A 231 27.87 -24.53 8.84
N ILE A 232 29.18 -24.77 8.90
CA ILE A 232 30.21 -23.92 9.48
C ILE A 232 30.68 -22.98 8.38
N SER A 233 30.16 -21.76 8.35
CA SER A 233 30.77 -20.55 7.78
C SER A 233 30.02 -19.36 8.38
N ASP A 234 30.74 -18.45 9.05
CA ASP A 234 30.26 -17.23 9.74
C ASP A 234 29.69 -17.39 11.17
N GLU A 235 30.44 -17.99 12.11
CA GLU A 235 30.02 -18.15 13.52
C GLU A 235 29.65 -16.83 14.24
N SER A 236 30.23 -15.68 13.87
CA SER A 236 29.93 -14.38 14.51
C SER A 236 28.62 -13.76 13.99
N GLU A 237 28.44 -13.65 12.67
CA GLU A 237 27.20 -13.09 12.07
C GLU A 237 26.00 -14.03 12.25
N THR A 238 26.24 -15.34 12.22
CA THR A 238 25.19 -16.34 12.46
C THR A 238 24.74 -16.33 13.93
N SER A 239 25.64 -16.09 14.89
CA SER A 239 25.26 -15.99 16.32
C SER A 239 24.42 -14.74 16.62
N GLU A 240 24.77 -13.60 16.04
CA GLU A 240 24.01 -12.35 16.25
C GLU A 240 22.64 -12.35 15.56
N SER A 241 22.56 -12.85 14.32
CA SER A 241 21.28 -13.01 13.62
C SER A 241 20.36 -13.99 14.35
N LEU A 242 20.88 -15.14 14.81
CA LEU A 242 20.08 -16.08 15.61
C LEU A 242 19.61 -15.48 16.94
N LYS A 243 20.44 -14.69 17.63
CA LYS A 243 20.02 -13.98 18.84
C LYS A 243 18.90 -12.98 18.55
N ARG A 244 19.00 -12.23 17.45
CA ARG A 244 17.98 -11.27 17.00
C ARG A 244 16.65 -11.96 16.70
N ASP A 245 16.69 -13.08 15.98
CA ASP A 245 15.51 -13.89 15.68
C ASP A 245 14.82 -14.38 16.97
N VAL A 246 15.61 -14.85 17.94
CA VAL A 246 15.10 -15.33 19.22
C VAL A 246 14.47 -14.18 20.04
N VAL A 247 15.13 -13.02 20.12
CA VAL A 247 14.60 -11.85 20.84
C VAL A 247 13.31 -11.37 20.19
N PHE A 248 13.29 -11.23 18.86
CA PHE A 248 12.10 -10.85 18.12
C PHE A 248 10.95 -11.81 18.41
N LEU A 249 11.16 -13.13 18.26
CA LEU A 249 10.11 -14.13 18.49
C LEU A 249 9.67 -14.24 19.96
N LYS A 250 10.52 -13.86 20.92
CA LYS A 250 10.18 -13.87 22.35
C LYS A 250 9.05 -12.88 22.65
N ASP A 251 9.11 -11.68 22.09
CA ASP A 251 8.11 -10.63 22.27
C ASP A 251 6.91 -10.78 21.31
N HIS A 252 6.46 -12.01 21.09
CA HIS A 252 5.30 -12.28 20.24
C HIS A 252 3.99 -11.91 20.96
N ILE A 253 3.10 -11.27 20.21
CA ILE A 253 1.73 -11.04 20.67
C ILE A 253 1.00 -12.40 20.60
N PRO A 254 0.38 -12.87 21.69
CA PRO A 254 -0.34 -14.14 21.68
C PRO A 254 -1.42 -14.17 20.60
N LEU A 255 -1.48 -15.25 19.83
CA LEU A 255 -2.44 -15.39 18.73
C LEU A 255 -3.89 -15.18 19.20
N GLY A 256 -4.24 -15.72 20.36
CA GLY A 256 -5.57 -15.55 20.95
C GLY A 256 -5.91 -14.08 21.23
N PHE A 257 -4.94 -13.28 21.67
CA PHE A 257 -5.13 -11.84 21.88
C PHE A 257 -5.33 -11.12 20.54
N ALA A 258 -4.53 -11.44 19.53
CA ALA A 258 -4.66 -10.83 18.21
C ALA A 258 -6.01 -11.14 17.55
N VAL A 259 -6.43 -12.41 17.55
CA VAL A 259 -7.72 -12.83 16.98
C VAL A 259 -8.87 -12.23 17.78
N SER A 260 -8.82 -12.25 19.11
CA SER A 260 -9.86 -11.66 19.95
C SER A 260 -9.98 -10.15 19.74
N GLY A 261 -8.84 -9.45 19.63
CA GLY A 261 -8.80 -8.01 19.34
C GLY A 261 -9.43 -7.69 18.00
N TYR A 262 -9.08 -8.45 16.96
CA TYR A 262 -9.67 -8.31 15.63
C TYR A 262 -11.18 -8.52 15.64
N VAL A 263 -11.66 -9.63 16.23
CA VAL A 263 -13.09 -9.96 16.27
C VAL A 263 -13.90 -8.93 17.06
N CYS A 264 -13.39 -8.48 18.22
CA CYS A 264 -14.05 -7.48 19.05
C CYS A 264 -14.20 -6.14 18.31
N LEU A 265 -13.11 -5.63 17.73
CA LEU A 265 -13.13 -4.38 16.98
C LEU A 265 -13.97 -4.48 15.71
N ALA A 266 -13.92 -5.62 15.00
CA ALA A 266 -14.77 -5.88 13.84
C ALA A 266 -16.25 -5.89 14.22
N ALA A 267 -16.63 -6.47 15.35
CA ALA A 267 -18.01 -6.47 15.83
C ALA A 267 -18.50 -5.06 16.18
N ILE A 268 -17.69 -4.28 16.91
CA ILE A 268 -18.00 -2.89 17.26
C ILE A 268 -18.18 -2.07 15.97
N SER A 269 -17.20 -2.15 15.07
CA SER A 269 -17.25 -1.40 13.82
C SER A 269 -18.46 -1.79 12.96
N THR A 270 -18.74 -3.10 12.84
CA THR A 270 -19.91 -3.61 12.11
C THR A 270 -21.23 -3.08 12.67
N ALA A 271 -21.32 -2.85 13.98
CA ALA A 271 -22.49 -2.26 14.62
C ALA A 271 -22.56 -0.74 14.43
N THR A 272 -21.42 -0.03 14.49
CA THR A 272 -21.38 1.44 14.47
C THR A 272 -21.33 2.05 13.06
N THR A 273 -20.68 1.40 12.09
CA THR A 273 -20.52 1.94 10.73
C THR A 273 -21.85 2.16 10.01
N PRO A 274 -22.88 1.29 10.12
CA PRO A 274 -24.19 1.55 9.53
C PRO A 274 -24.94 2.72 10.19
N LEU A 275 -24.64 3.06 11.46
CA LEU A 275 -25.20 4.25 12.12
C LEU A 275 -24.58 5.53 11.58
N ILE A 276 -23.29 5.46 11.23
CA ILE A 276 -22.52 6.54 10.62
C ILE A 276 -22.95 6.72 9.16
N PHE A 277 -23.00 5.65 8.37
CA PHE A 277 -23.40 5.66 6.96
C PHE A 277 -24.54 4.66 6.72
N PRO A 278 -25.82 5.08 6.83
CA PRO A 278 -26.99 4.20 6.69
C PRO A 278 -27.05 3.36 5.41
N PRO A 279 -26.60 3.86 4.23
CA PRO A 279 -26.54 3.04 3.02
C PRO A 279 -25.61 1.82 3.14
N LEU A 280 -24.58 1.89 3.99
CA LEU A 280 -23.64 0.80 4.22
C LEU A 280 -24.16 -0.12 5.33
N LYS A 281 -25.00 -1.08 4.95
CA LYS A 281 -25.58 -2.05 5.88
C LYS A 281 -24.53 -2.94 6.55
N TRP A 282 -24.82 -3.41 7.76
CA TRP A 282 -23.90 -4.18 8.61
C TRP A 282 -23.29 -5.41 7.91
N TYR A 283 -24.05 -6.11 7.07
CA TYR A 283 -23.55 -7.31 6.40
C TYR A 283 -22.46 -6.98 5.36
N PHE A 284 -22.50 -5.81 4.73
CA PHE A 284 -21.42 -5.37 3.83
C PHE A 284 -20.13 -5.06 4.58
N VAL A 285 -20.25 -4.45 5.77
CA VAL A 285 -19.14 -4.18 6.67
C VAL A 285 -18.50 -5.49 7.14
N LEU A 286 -19.34 -6.44 7.57
CA LEU A 286 -18.89 -7.77 7.99
C LEU A 286 -18.16 -8.51 6.86
N CYS A 287 -18.73 -8.55 5.65
CA CYS A 287 -18.09 -9.18 4.49
C CYS A 287 -16.75 -8.51 4.14
N SER A 288 -16.67 -7.18 4.26
CA SER A 288 -15.41 -6.44 4.05
C SER A 288 -14.35 -6.87 5.06
N TYR A 289 -14.71 -7.07 6.32
CA TYR A 289 -13.80 -7.56 7.35
C TYR A 289 -13.38 -9.03 7.18
N LEU A 290 -14.19 -9.87 6.54
CA LEU A 290 -13.76 -11.23 6.21
C LEU A 290 -12.68 -11.25 5.12
N ILE A 291 -12.77 -10.32 4.15
CA ILE A 291 -11.85 -10.25 3.00
C ILE A 291 -10.62 -9.39 3.33
N ALA A 292 -10.74 -8.41 4.23
CA ALA A 292 -9.70 -7.43 4.51
C ALA A 292 -8.34 -8.02 4.93
N PRO A 293 -8.23 -9.08 5.77
CA PRO A 293 -6.93 -9.64 6.12
C PRO A 293 -6.15 -10.18 4.92
N ALA A 294 -6.84 -10.78 3.93
CA ALA A 294 -6.22 -11.25 2.70
C ALA A 294 -5.66 -10.07 1.88
N LEU A 295 -6.44 -8.99 1.73
CA LEU A 295 -6.00 -7.80 1.00
C LEU A 295 -4.90 -7.04 1.75
N ALA A 296 -4.98 -6.97 3.07
CA ALA A 296 -3.96 -6.41 3.93
C ALA A 296 -2.63 -7.15 3.73
N PHE A 297 -2.65 -8.49 3.72
CA PHE A 297 -1.46 -9.27 3.41
C PHE A 297 -0.87 -8.92 2.04
N CYS A 298 -1.71 -8.86 1.00
CA CYS A 298 -1.27 -8.53 -0.36
C CYS A 298 -0.59 -7.16 -0.42
N ASN A 299 -1.19 -6.14 0.22
CA ASN A 299 -0.63 -4.80 0.27
C ASN A 299 0.68 -4.75 1.06
N SER A 300 0.70 -5.35 2.25
CA SER A 300 1.89 -5.36 3.11
C SER A 300 3.04 -6.13 2.48
N TYR A 301 2.77 -7.18 1.71
CA TYR A 301 3.78 -7.91 0.94
C TYR A 301 4.39 -7.02 -0.15
N GLY A 302 3.55 -6.36 -0.95
CA GLY A 302 4.00 -5.41 -1.99
C GLY A 302 4.79 -4.23 -1.41
N ALA A 303 4.33 -3.68 -0.28
CA ALA A 303 5.02 -2.63 0.44
C ALA A 303 6.38 -3.11 0.99
N GLY A 304 6.47 -4.36 1.47
CA GLY A 304 7.71 -4.93 1.96
C GLY A 304 8.79 -5.14 0.91
N LEU A 305 8.40 -5.32 -0.36
CA LEU A 305 9.32 -5.40 -1.49
C LEU A 305 9.67 -4.02 -2.06
N THR A 306 8.68 -3.14 -2.20
CA THR A 306 8.79 -1.92 -3.02
C THR A 306 8.81 -0.61 -2.25
N ASP A 307 8.60 -0.66 -0.93
CA ASP A 307 8.38 0.51 -0.06
C ASP A 307 7.13 1.33 -0.40
N MET A 308 6.29 0.84 -1.32
CA MET A 308 5.09 1.53 -1.77
C MET A 308 3.85 0.79 -1.30
N SER A 309 3.07 1.43 -0.42
CA SER A 309 1.74 0.96 -0.05
C SER A 309 0.71 1.46 -1.07
N LEU A 310 -0.24 0.60 -1.45
CA LEU A 310 -1.29 0.92 -2.43
C LEU A 310 -2.71 0.81 -1.83
N PRO A 311 -2.99 1.34 -0.62
CA PRO A 311 -4.28 1.18 0.04
C PRO A 311 -5.44 1.73 -0.81
N SER A 312 -5.22 2.81 -1.56
CA SER A 312 -6.25 3.38 -2.45
C SER A 312 -6.67 2.42 -3.57
N THR A 313 -5.75 1.61 -4.09
CA THR A 313 -6.06 0.60 -5.11
C THR A 313 -6.92 -0.52 -4.53
N TYR A 314 -6.58 -1.03 -3.34
CA TYR A 314 -7.40 -2.02 -2.64
C TYR A 314 -8.74 -1.43 -2.16
N GLY A 315 -8.76 -0.16 -1.78
CA GLY A 315 -9.97 0.59 -1.44
C GLY A 315 -10.96 0.65 -2.60
N LYS A 316 -10.46 0.84 -3.83
CA LYS A 316 -11.31 0.81 -5.05
C LYS A 316 -12.02 -0.53 -5.26
N ILE A 317 -11.47 -1.65 -4.78
CA ILE A 317 -12.15 -2.95 -4.83
C ILE A 317 -13.42 -2.89 -3.98
N GLY A 318 -13.31 -2.40 -2.75
CA GLY A 318 -14.45 -2.17 -1.85
C GLY A 318 -15.44 -1.16 -2.45
N LEU A 319 -14.93 -0.06 -2.99
CA LEU A 319 -15.72 0.96 -3.68
C LEU A 319 -16.62 0.36 -4.75
N PHE A 320 -16.03 -0.28 -5.76
CA PHE A 320 -16.77 -0.76 -6.93
C PHE A 320 -17.66 -1.94 -6.59
N THR A 321 -17.20 -2.87 -5.73
CA THR A 321 -18.00 -4.05 -5.36
C THR A 321 -19.24 -3.64 -4.57
N ILE A 322 -19.09 -2.82 -3.53
CA ILE A 322 -20.21 -2.43 -2.68
C ILE A 322 -21.13 -1.46 -3.41
N ALA A 323 -20.60 -0.47 -4.15
CA ALA A 323 -21.42 0.42 -4.95
C ALA A 323 -22.26 -0.35 -5.99
N SER A 324 -21.67 -1.36 -6.64
CA SER A 324 -22.38 -2.18 -7.63
C SER A 324 -23.48 -3.04 -7.01
N ILE A 325 -23.30 -3.56 -5.78
CA ILE A 325 -24.30 -4.42 -5.13
C ILE A 325 -25.45 -3.58 -4.55
N VAL A 326 -25.16 -2.41 -3.99
CA VAL A 326 -26.18 -1.50 -3.44
C VAL A 326 -27.00 -0.85 -4.56
N GLY A 327 -26.36 -0.54 -5.69
CA GLY A 327 -27.01 0.03 -6.86
C GLY A 327 -27.41 1.50 -6.71
N ASN A 328 -27.99 2.04 -7.79
CA ASN A 328 -28.23 3.48 -7.93
C ASN A 328 -29.29 4.04 -6.96
N ASN A 329 -30.30 3.25 -6.60
CA ASN A 329 -31.42 3.72 -5.77
C ASN A 329 -31.20 3.47 -4.26
N GLY A 330 -30.09 2.82 -3.89
CA GLY A 330 -29.79 2.39 -2.53
C GLY A 330 -28.75 3.24 -1.80
N GLY A 331 -28.34 4.38 -2.36
CA GLY A 331 -27.22 5.17 -1.85
C GLY A 331 -25.85 4.53 -2.15
N GLY A 332 -25.70 3.89 -3.31
CA GLY A 332 -24.52 3.10 -3.68
C GLY A 332 -23.22 3.92 -3.70
N VAL A 333 -23.29 5.21 -4.01
CA VAL A 333 -22.13 6.11 -3.99
C VAL A 333 -21.60 6.24 -2.56
N ILE A 334 -22.48 6.55 -1.60
CA ILE A 334 -22.11 6.69 -0.18
C ILE A 334 -21.60 5.36 0.37
N ALA A 335 -22.34 4.26 0.12
CA ALA A 335 -21.97 2.93 0.62
C ALA A 335 -20.61 2.50 0.08
N GLY A 336 -20.36 2.71 -1.22
CA GLY A 336 -19.09 2.41 -1.86
C GLY A 336 -17.94 3.27 -1.29
N LEU A 337 -18.13 4.58 -1.13
CA LEU A 337 -17.09 5.47 -0.58
C LEU A 337 -16.76 5.13 0.87
N ALA A 338 -17.76 4.82 1.69
CA ALA A 338 -17.56 4.37 3.07
C ALA A 338 -16.83 3.02 3.13
N ALA A 339 -17.22 2.06 2.28
CA ALA A 339 -16.53 0.77 2.16
C ALA A 339 -15.08 0.92 1.66
N CYS A 340 -14.84 1.86 0.75
CA CYS A 340 -13.51 2.22 0.28
C CYS A 340 -12.63 2.71 1.44
N GLY A 341 -13.12 3.69 2.21
CA GLY A 341 -12.41 4.24 3.37
C GLY A 341 -12.12 3.18 4.42
N LEU A 342 -13.09 2.30 4.70
CA LEU A 342 -12.93 1.16 5.60
C LEU A 342 -11.82 0.22 5.13
N MET A 343 -11.84 -0.17 3.86
CA MET A 343 -10.81 -1.06 3.29
C MET A 343 -9.43 -0.40 3.29
N MET A 344 -9.35 0.88 2.89
CA MET A 344 -8.11 1.65 2.90
C MET A 344 -7.49 1.72 4.30
N ALA A 345 -8.29 1.98 5.33
CA ALA A 345 -7.81 2.13 6.70
C ALA A 345 -7.14 0.83 7.20
N ILE A 346 -7.79 -0.32 7.01
CA ILE A 346 -7.27 -1.62 7.45
C ILE A 346 -5.99 -1.97 6.67
N VAL A 347 -6.05 -1.84 5.34
CA VAL A 347 -4.97 -2.25 4.45
C VAL A 347 -3.73 -1.37 4.64
N SER A 348 -3.91 -0.07 4.92
CA SER A 348 -2.81 0.86 5.23
C SER A 348 -2.20 0.55 6.58
N THR A 349 -3.02 0.52 7.65
CA THR A 349 -2.51 0.32 9.02
C THR A 349 -1.84 -1.03 9.22
N ALA A 350 -2.28 -2.06 8.50
CA ALA A 350 -1.62 -3.36 8.49
C ALA A 350 -0.25 -3.35 7.79
N ALA A 351 -0.07 -2.52 6.76
CA ALA A 351 1.23 -2.35 6.09
C ALA A 351 2.19 -1.54 6.94
N ASP A 352 1.71 -0.44 7.53
CA ASP A 352 2.48 0.39 8.46
C ASP A 352 2.97 -0.43 9.66
N LEU A 353 2.09 -1.26 10.24
CA LEU A 353 2.49 -2.17 11.34
C LEU A 353 3.60 -3.14 10.93
N MET A 354 3.55 -3.69 9.72
CA MET A 354 4.58 -4.64 9.27
C MET A 354 5.92 -3.94 9.03
N GLN A 355 5.88 -2.69 8.59
CA GLN A 355 7.06 -1.82 8.50
C GLN A 355 7.62 -1.52 9.90
N ASP A 356 6.78 -1.23 10.89
CA ASP A 356 7.20 -1.01 12.28
C ASP A 356 7.81 -2.28 12.88
N PHE A 357 7.22 -3.46 12.60
CA PHE A 357 7.82 -4.74 13.00
C PHE A 357 9.18 -4.98 12.34
N LYS A 358 9.38 -4.52 11.10
CA LYS A 358 10.72 -4.55 10.50
C LYS A 358 11.66 -3.60 11.24
N THR A 359 11.22 -2.39 11.58
CA THR A 359 12.07 -1.43 12.30
C THR A 359 12.49 -1.95 13.67
N GLY A 360 11.61 -2.68 14.36
CA GLY A 360 11.92 -3.31 15.64
C GLY A 360 12.77 -4.57 15.57
N TYR A 361 12.93 -5.17 14.39
CA TYR A 361 13.79 -6.33 14.14
C TYR A 361 15.19 -5.89 13.71
#